data_AF-A0A183HG68-F1
#
_entry.id   AF-A0A183HG68-F1
#
_cell.length_a   1.000
_cell.length_b   1.000
_cell.length_c   1.000
_cell.angle_alpha   90.00
_cell.angle_beta   90.00
_cell.angle_gamma   90.00
#
_symmetry.space_group_name_H-M   'P 1'
#
loop_
_entity.id
_entity.type
_entity.pdbx_description
1 polymer ?
#
loop_
_entity_poly.entity_id
_entity_poly.type
_entity_poly.pdbx_seq_one_letter_code
_entity_poly.pdbx_strand_id
1 'polypeptide(L)'
;MQGGTRRTSSFFTNRILLGLFNCCLPGSCSSKAKLRTEMAEPVIIPPRGKHTATIIFLHGLGDTGHGWSSVFADEIRHDHIKYICPHAPTRAVTLNFGMQMPAWYDLYGLTPNTEEDEEGINESAMILHSLIDAEISAGIPSERIMVGGFSMGGALALYAGLIYDKPLAGIIGLSSFLVQRTKLPGVS
;
A
#
# COMPACT_ATOMS: atom_id res chain seq x y z
N MET A 1 43.16 45.17 -13.84
CA MET A 1 43.40 45.35 -15.30
C MET A 1 42.48 44.40 -16.05
N GLN A 2 41.70 44.95 -16.99
CA GLN A 2 40.64 44.28 -17.75
C GLN A 2 41.19 43.32 -18.82
N GLY A 3 40.36 42.36 -19.26
CA GLY A 3 40.43 41.84 -20.63
C GLY A 3 39.96 40.39 -20.80
N GLY A 4 38.68 40.19 -21.13
CA GLY A 4 38.11 38.90 -21.55
C GLY A 4 37.08 39.11 -22.67
N THR A 5 37.31 38.45 -23.81
CA THR A 5 36.92 38.84 -25.16
C THR A 5 35.50 38.44 -25.59
N ARG A 6 34.99 39.16 -26.60
CA ARG A 6 33.63 39.26 -27.14
C ARG A 6 33.04 38.00 -27.79
N ARG A 7 31.71 37.90 -27.70
CA ARG A 7 30.80 37.08 -28.54
C ARG A 7 30.81 37.57 -29.99
N THR A 8 30.56 36.67 -30.93
CA THR A 8 29.96 36.99 -32.24
C THR A 8 28.85 36.00 -32.59
N SER A 9 27.76 36.55 -33.11
CA SER A 9 26.58 35.89 -33.65
C SER A 9 26.64 35.94 -35.18
N SER A 10 26.08 34.96 -35.88
CA SER A 10 25.41 35.23 -37.16
C SER A 10 24.42 34.12 -37.53
N PHE A 11 23.22 34.57 -37.85
CA PHE A 11 22.16 33.88 -38.57
C PHE A 11 22.57 33.59 -40.02
N PHE A 12 21.98 32.56 -40.64
CA PHE A 12 21.51 32.64 -42.04
C PHE A 12 20.39 31.61 -42.31
N THR A 13 19.34 32.14 -42.92
CA THR A 13 18.08 31.59 -43.43
C THR A 13 18.23 30.68 -44.66
N ASN A 14 17.34 29.70 -44.89
CA ASN A 14 16.38 29.72 -46.01
C ASN A 14 15.29 28.62 -45.99
N ARG A 15 14.24 28.89 -46.77
CA ARG A 15 12.85 28.40 -46.78
C ARG A 15 12.54 27.20 -47.72
N ILE A 16 11.50 26.43 -47.32
CA ILE A 16 10.34 25.87 -48.08
C ILE A 16 10.56 24.73 -49.10
N LEU A 17 9.87 23.59 -48.88
CA LEU A 17 8.93 23.01 -49.86
C LEU A 17 7.84 22.14 -49.18
N LEU A 18 6.61 22.29 -49.66
CA LEU A 18 5.39 21.55 -49.31
C LEU A 18 5.44 20.09 -49.76
N GLY A 19 4.76 19.22 -49.01
CA GLY A 19 4.33 17.89 -49.46
C GLY A 19 3.31 17.27 -48.50
N LEU A 20 2.03 17.53 -48.73
CA LEU A 20 0.91 16.81 -48.11
C LEU A 20 0.69 15.49 -48.87
N PHE A 21 0.71 14.35 -48.20
CA PHE A 21 -0.19 13.23 -48.51
C PHE A 21 -0.45 12.40 -47.25
N ASN A 22 -1.74 12.16 -47.02
CA ASN A 22 -2.36 11.55 -45.86
C ASN A 22 -2.36 10.01 -46.02
N CYS A 23 -2.09 9.26 -44.95
CA CYS A 23 -2.60 7.90 -44.76
C CYS A 23 -2.49 7.50 -43.28
N CYS A 24 -3.61 7.58 -42.56
CA CYS A 24 -3.81 6.81 -41.33
C CYS A 24 -3.75 5.31 -41.65
N LEU A 25 -3.13 4.51 -40.77
CA LEU A 25 -3.81 3.40 -40.09
C LEU A 25 -3.05 3.03 -38.79
N PRO A 26 -3.77 2.56 -37.76
CA PRO A 26 -3.28 2.39 -36.39
C PRO A 26 -2.81 0.94 -36.13
N GLY A 27 -1.85 0.77 -35.23
CA GLY A 27 -1.30 -0.55 -34.89
C GLY A 27 -0.65 -0.57 -33.51
N SER A 28 -1.51 -0.68 -32.50
CA SER A 28 -1.28 -1.22 -31.15
C SER A 28 0.16 -1.42 -30.68
N CYS A 29 0.62 -0.52 -29.80
CA CYS A 29 1.49 -0.89 -28.70
C CYS A 29 0.92 -0.25 -27.43
N SER A 30 -0.06 -0.89 -26.82
CA SER A 30 -0.47 -0.57 -25.44
C SER A 30 -0.21 -1.80 -24.59
N SER A 31 1.05 -1.91 -24.16
CA SER A 31 1.46 -2.75 -23.05
C SER A 31 0.53 -2.54 -21.86
N LYS A 32 0.01 -3.64 -21.32
CA LYS A 32 -0.76 -3.77 -20.08
C LYS A 32 -0.33 -2.73 -19.02
N ALA A 33 -1.03 -1.60 -18.96
CA ALA A 33 -1.07 -0.80 -17.74
C ALA A 33 -2.00 -1.57 -16.79
N LYS A 34 -1.42 -2.46 -15.99
CA LYS A 34 -2.11 -3.02 -14.81
C LYS A 34 -2.56 -1.81 -14.01
N LEU A 35 -3.87 -1.63 -13.88
CA LEU A 35 -4.48 -0.50 -13.16
C LEU A 35 -3.80 -0.46 -11.78
N ARG A 36 -2.92 0.52 -11.55
CA ARG A 36 -2.46 0.78 -10.19
C ARG A 36 -3.69 1.31 -9.49
N THR A 37 -4.28 0.49 -8.64
CA THR A 37 -5.32 0.96 -7.73
C THR A 37 -4.68 2.05 -6.89
N GLU A 38 -4.99 3.32 -7.19
CA GLU A 38 -4.51 4.45 -6.41
C GLU A 38 -5.11 4.31 -5.01
N MET A 39 -4.29 3.86 -4.06
CA MET A 39 -4.68 3.89 -2.66
C MET A 39 -4.61 5.32 -2.15
N ALA A 40 -5.56 5.68 -1.29
CA ALA A 40 -5.48 6.93 -0.56
C ALA A 40 -4.27 6.90 0.41
N GLU A 41 -3.65 8.07 0.60
CA GLU A 41 -2.53 8.26 1.52
C GLU A 41 -2.90 7.82 2.95
N PRO A 42 -2.06 7.05 3.65
CA PRO A 42 -2.34 6.57 4.99
C PRO A 42 -2.45 7.73 6.00
N VAL A 43 -3.23 7.52 7.06
CA VAL A 43 -3.18 8.42 8.23
C VAL A 43 -1.91 8.12 9.01
N ILE A 44 -1.06 9.12 9.19
CA ILE A 44 0.21 9.01 9.91
C ILE A 44 0.12 9.76 11.24
N ILE A 45 0.35 9.06 12.34
CA ILE A 45 0.56 9.67 13.65
C ILE A 45 2.08 9.69 13.91
N PRO A 46 2.73 10.86 13.81
CA PRO A 46 4.17 10.95 14.01
C PRO A 46 4.53 10.72 15.49
N PRO A 47 5.73 10.17 15.75
CA PRO A 47 6.27 10.09 17.10
C PRO A 47 6.48 11.51 17.64
N ARG A 48 6.35 11.68 18.96
CA ARG A 48 6.61 12.97 19.63
C ARG A 48 8.10 13.18 19.92
N GLY A 49 8.85 12.09 20.03
CA GLY A 49 10.30 12.08 20.23
C GLY A 49 11.04 11.38 19.09
N LYS A 50 12.20 10.81 19.39
CA LYS A 50 12.98 10.05 18.41
C LYS A 50 12.18 8.84 17.93
N HIS A 51 11.96 8.75 16.62
CA HIS A 51 11.35 7.59 15.97
C HIS A 51 12.25 6.37 16.13
N THR A 52 11.78 5.34 16.83
CA THR A 52 12.54 4.09 17.05
C THR A 52 11.72 2.82 16.87
N ALA A 53 10.43 2.94 16.59
CA ALA A 53 9.52 1.84 16.31
C ALA A 53 8.33 2.32 15.49
N THR A 54 7.70 1.40 14.77
CA THR A 54 6.49 1.67 13.99
C THR A 54 5.41 0.62 14.25
N ILE A 55 4.16 1.05 14.33
CA ILE A 55 2.99 0.17 14.30
C ILE A 55 2.18 0.49 13.04
N ILE A 56 1.95 -0.52 12.21
CA ILE A 56 1.08 -0.42 11.02
C ILE A 56 -0.24 -1.12 11.37
N PHE A 57 -1.36 -0.40 11.34
CA PHE A 57 -2.65 -0.93 11.80
C PHE A 57 -3.75 -0.84 10.74
N LEU A 58 -4.26 -2.01 10.34
CA LEU A 58 -5.22 -2.22 9.26
C LEU A 58 -6.67 -2.22 9.82
N HIS A 59 -7.52 -1.36 9.27
CA HIS A 59 -8.93 -1.28 9.67
C HIS A 59 -9.77 -2.47 9.13
N GLY A 60 -10.99 -2.62 9.65
CA GLY A 60 -11.95 -3.63 9.19
C GLY A 60 -12.71 -3.23 7.92
N LEU A 61 -13.54 -4.15 7.40
CA LEU A 61 -14.37 -3.93 6.21
C LEU A 61 -15.24 -2.66 6.33
N GLY A 62 -15.21 -1.80 5.30
CA GLY A 62 -16.05 -0.61 5.19
C GLY A 62 -15.57 0.62 5.98
N ASP A 63 -14.55 0.46 6.83
CA ASP A 63 -13.93 1.56 7.60
C ASP A 63 -12.80 2.24 6.79
N THR A 64 -12.05 3.13 7.41
CA THR A 64 -10.89 3.82 6.85
C THR A 64 -9.76 3.89 7.87
N GLY A 65 -8.54 4.27 7.46
CA GLY A 65 -7.44 4.56 8.37
C GLY A 65 -7.76 5.60 9.46
N HIS A 66 -8.74 6.50 9.23
CA HIS A 66 -9.19 7.44 10.25
C HIS A 66 -9.86 6.75 11.45
N GLY A 67 -10.60 5.66 11.23
CA GLY A 67 -11.41 5.00 12.25
C GLY A 67 -10.62 4.48 13.46
N TRP A 68 -9.34 4.15 13.25
CA TRP A 68 -8.43 3.71 14.30
C TRP A 68 -7.39 4.76 14.70
N SER A 69 -7.25 5.84 13.94
CA SER A 69 -6.18 6.82 14.16
C SER A 69 -6.28 7.54 15.50
N SER A 70 -7.50 7.84 15.98
CA SER A 70 -7.73 8.52 17.27
C SER A 70 -7.26 7.69 18.45
N VAL A 71 -7.47 6.37 18.42
CA VAL A 71 -7.00 5.44 19.47
C VAL A 71 -5.47 5.57 19.64
N PHE A 72 -4.73 5.64 18.53
CA PHE A 72 -3.27 5.82 18.57
C PHE A 72 -2.81 7.26 18.82
N ALA A 73 -3.64 8.25 18.48
CA ALA A 73 -3.34 9.65 18.71
C ALA A 73 -3.54 10.08 20.17
N ASP A 74 -4.57 9.52 20.82
CA ASP A 74 -5.16 10.07 22.05
C ASP A 74 -5.16 9.07 23.23
N GLU A 75 -5.29 7.76 22.99
CA GLU A 75 -5.45 6.77 24.07
C GLU A 75 -4.19 5.98 24.38
N ILE A 76 -3.57 5.37 23.36
CA ILE A 76 -2.44 4.42 23.52
C ILE A 76 -1.16 4.92 22.84
N ARG A 77 -0.92 6.23 22.97
CA ARG A 77 0.20 6.91 22.30
C ARG A 77 1.52 6.78 23.07
N HIS A 78 2.55 6.32 22.38
CA HIS A 78 3.92 6.30 22.88
C HIS A 78 4.82 7.26 22.10
N ASP A 79 5.67 8.00 22.81
CA ASP A 79 6.43 9.12 22.22
C ASP A 79 7.44 8.70 21.15
N HIS A 80 7.96 7.47 21.21
CA HIS A 80 8.98 6.97 20.29
C HIS A 80 8.41 6.14 19.12
N ILE A 81 7.09 5.95 19.07
CA ILE A 81 6.40 5.09 18.09
C ILE A 81 5.72 5.96 17.04
N LYS A 82 5.94 5.62 15.76
CA LYS A 82 5.11 6.10 14.65
C LYS A 82 3.96 5.13 14.43
N TYR A 83 2.76 5.64 14.16
CA TYR A 83 1.63 4.80 13.78
C TYR A 83 1.21 5.11 12.35
N ILE A 84 0.96 4.07 11.57
CA ILE A 84 0.52 4.14 10.17
C ILE A 84 -0.82 3.41 10.08
N CYS A 85 -1.87 4.14 9.73
CA CYS A 85 -3.21 3.59 9.52
C CYS A 85 -3.57 3.73 8.03
N PRO A 86 -3.23 2.73 7.19
CA PRO A 86 -3.52 2.79 5.75
C PRO A 86 -5.02 2.68 5.46
N HIS A 87 -5.41 3.15 4.27
CA HIS A 87 -6.75 2.96 3.73
C HIS A 87 -6.77 1.76 2.80
N ALA A 88 -7.75 0.87 2.99
CA ALA A 88 -8.00 -0.18 2.02
C ALA A 88 -8.48 0.41 0.68
N PRO A 89 -8.13 -0.23 -0.46
CA PRO A 89 -8.72 0.11 -1.74
C PRO A 89 -10.25 -0.02 -1.72
N THR A 90 -10.94 0.79 -2.52
CA THR A 90 -12.37 0.60 -2.77
C THR A 90 -12.57 -0.54 -3.78
N ARG A 91 -13.27 -1.59 -3.38
CA ARG A 91 -13.60 -2.75 -4.24
C ARG A 91 -15.02 -3.24 -3.97
N ALA A 92 -15.55 -4.04 -4.89
CA ALA A 92 -16.85 -4.68 -4.74
C ALA A 92 -16.72 -5.81 -3.71
N VAL A 93 -17.72 -5.95 -2.84
CA VAL A 93 -17.72 -6.98 -1.80
C VAL A 93 -18.90 -7.92 -1.98
N THR A 94 -18.62 -9.16 -2.33
CA THR A 94 -19.61 -10.19 -2.67
C THR A 94 -20.58 -10.48 -1.51
N LEU A 95 -20.09 -10.62 -0.28
CA LEU A 95 -20.92 -10.79 0.92
C LEU A 95 -21.94 -9.65 1.10
N ASN A 96 -21.59 -8.46 0.62
CA ASN A 96 -22.39 -7.26 0.67
C ASN A 96 -23.07 -6.96 -0.68
N PHE A 97 -23.45 -8.01 -1.42
CA PHE A 97 -24.18 -7.90 -2.69
C PHE A 97 -23.47 -7.05 -3.76
N GLY A 98 -22.13 -7.03 -3.75
CA GLY A 98 -21.31 -6.29 -4.70
C GLY A 98 -21.20 -4.78 -4.42
N MET A 99 -21.61 -4.32 -3.23
CA MET A 99 -21.44 -2.92 -2.84
C MET A 99 -19.95 -2.51 -2.86
N GLN A 100 -19.66 -1.34 -3.44
CA GLN A 100 -18.31 -0.74 -3.48
C GLN A 100 -18.00 -0.10 -2.13
N MET A 101 -16.98 -0.60 -1.44
CA MET A 101 -16.53 -0.07 -0.15
C MET A 101 -15.04 -0.34 0.09
N PRO A 102 -14.39 0.32 1.07
CA PRO A 102 -13.04 -0.01 1.46
C PRO A 102 -12.94 -1.46 1.94
N ALA A 103 -12.15 -2.27 1.24
CA ALA A 103 -11.91 -3.67 1.60
C ALA A 103 -10.52 -4.10 1.14
N TRP A 104 -9.84 -4.89 1.96
CA TRP A 104 -8.51 -5.42 1.66
C TRP A 104 -8.57 -6.54 0.62
N TYR A 105 -9.65 -7.32 0.63
CA TYR A 105 -9.89 -8.42 -0.30
C TYR A 105 -11.41 -8.65 -0.38
N ASP A 106 -11.88 -9.35 -1.42
CA ASP A 106 -13.28 -9.71 -1.50
C ASP A 106 -13.63 -10.76 -0.44
N LEU A 107 -14.81 -10.63 0.15
CA LEU A 107 -15.29 -11.49 1.21
C LEU A 107 -16.51 -12.24 0.69
N TYR A 108 -16.41 -13.57 0.60
CA TYR A 108 -17.50 -14.42 0.13
C TYR A 108 -18.40 -14.92 1.27
N GLY A 109 -17.91 -14.88 2.52
CA GLY A 109 -18.58 -15.45 3.69
C GLY A 109 -17.70 -15.43 4.94
N LEU A 110 -18.29 -15.79 6.08
CA LEU A 110 -17.64 -15.75 7.41
C LEU A 110 -17.48 -17.14 8.04
N THR A 111 -17.82 -18.21 7.32
CA THR A 111 -17.67 -19.58 7.82
C THR A 111 -16.29 -20.14 7.48
N PRO A 112 -15.73 -21.06 8.28
CA PRO A 112 -14.40 -21.63 8.04
C PRO A 112 -14.22 -22.39 6.71
N ASN A 113 -15.32 -22.77 6.06
CA ASN A 113 -15.34 -23.52 4.80
C ASN A 113 -15.64 -22.64 3.59
N THR A 114 -15.83 -21.34 3.80
CA THR A 114 -16.00 -20.39 2.71
C THR A 114 -14.71 -20.31 1.92
N GLU A 115 -14.80 -20.28 0.59
CA GLU A 115 -13.66 -19.91 -0.26
C GLU A 115 -13.14 -18.51 0.11
N GLU A 116 -11.84 -18.29 -0.09
CA GLU A 116 -11.16 -17.03 0.21
C GLU A 116 -10.68 -16.38 -1.10
N ASP A 117 -10.73 -15.05 -1.19
CA ASP A 117 -10.14 -14.27 -2.29
C ASP A 117 -8.61 -14.28 -2.20
N GLU A 118 -7.99 -15.35 -2.69
CA GLU A 118 -6.55 -15.51 -2.68
C GLU A 118 -5.79 -14.37 -3.37
N GLU A 119 -6.25 -13.94 -4.54
CA GLU A 119 -5.56 -12.90 -5.29
C GLU A 119 -5.60 -11.57 -4.54
N GLY A 120 -6.76 -11.17 -4.01
CA GLY A 120 -6.90 -9.94 -3.24
C GLY A 120 -6.16 -9.98 -1.90
N ILE A 121 -6.15 -11.14 -1.21
CA ILE A 121 -5.38 -11.31 0.03
C ILE A 121 -3.88 -11.13 -0.25
N ASN A 122 -3.36 -11.76 -1.31
CA ASN A 122 -1.95 -11.65 -1.70
C ASN A 122 -1.58 -10.22 -2.14
N GLU A 123 -2.46 -9.56 -2.90
CA GLU A 123 -2.29 -8.15 -3.27
C GLU A 123 -2.16 -7.26 -2.02
N SER A 124 -3.08 -7.41 -1.07
CA SER A 124 -3.06 -6.62 0.15
C SER A 124 -1.90 -6.98 1.09
N ALA A 125 -1.44 -8.22 1.07
CA ALA A 125 -0.24 -8.61 1.81
C ALA A 125 1.01 -7.89 1.26
N MET A 126 1.15 -7.81 -0.08
CA MET A 126 2.23 -7.06 -0.73
C MET A 126 2.16 -5.56 -0.41
N ILE A 127 0.95 -4.99 -0.33
CA ILE A 127 0.77 -3.60 0.11
C ILE A 127 1.30 -3.42 1.53
N LEU A 128 0.93 -4.28 2.48
CA LEU A 128 1.44 -4.22 3.85
C LEU A 128 2.96 -4.39 3.89
N HIS A 129 3.52 -5.36 3.16
CA HIS A 129 4.96 -5.57 3.06
C HIS A 129 5.68 -4.33 2.52
N SER A 130 5.13 -3.65 1.53
CA SER A 130 5.71 -2.41 1.00
C SER A 130 5.77 -1.29 2.03
N LEU A 131 4.77 -1.20 2.93
CA LEU A 131 4.79 -0.25 4.04
C LEU A 131 5.85 -0.63 5.08
N ILE A 132 6.00 -1.92 5.40
CA ILE A 132 7.07 -2.41 6.29
C ILE A 132 8.44 -2.08 5.68
N ASP A 133 8.65 -2.38 4.41
CA ASP A 133 9.93 -2.14 3.71
C ASP A 133 10.28 -0.65 3.63
N ALA A 134 9.27 0.22 3.49
CA ALA A 134 9.46 1.67 3.54
C ALA A 134 9.98 2.13 4.92
N GLU A 135 9.45 1.57 6.01
CA GLU A 135 9.92 1.85 7.36
C GLU A 135 11.34 1.34 7.62
N ILE A 136 11.65 0.13 7.11
CA ILE A 136 13.00 -0.43 7.17
C ILE A 136 13.97 0.47 6.41
N SER A 137 13.60 0.91 5.21
CA SER A 137 14.40 1.82 4.39
C SER A 137 14.59 3.19 5.06
N ALA A 138 13.63 3.64 5.88
CA ALA A 138 13.74 4.83 6.71
C ALA A 138 14.57 4.63 7.99
N GLY A 139 15.12 3.42 8.22
CA GLY A 139 16.05 3.13 9.30
C GLY A 139 15.43 2.48 10.55
N ILE A 140 14.18 2.01 10.48
CA ILE A 140 13.55 1.29 11.59
C ILE A 140 13.80 -0.22 11.42
N PRO A 141 14.50 -0.90 12.35
CA PRO A 141 14.70 -2.35 12.25
C PRO A 141 13.37 -3.11 12.21
N SER A 142 13.29 -4.22 11.48
CA SER A 142 12.04 -5.01 11.37
C SER A 142 11.53 -5.51 12.73
N GLU A 143 12.46 -5.85 13.65
CA GLU A 143 12.18 -6.23 15.05
C GLU A 143 11.63 -5.08 15.91
N ARG A 144 11.49 -3.87 15.34
CA ARG A 144 10.87 -2.70 15.94
C ARG A 144 9.61 -2.26 15.17
N ILE A 145 9.13 -3.09 14.24
CA ILE A 145 7.90 -2.88 13.49
C ILE A 145 6.88 -3.93 13.92
N MET A 146 5.72 -3.49 14.39
CA MET A 146 4.54 -4.36 14.57
C MET A 146 3.54 -4.10 13.46
N VAL A 147 2.86 -5.16 13.04
CA VAL A 147 1.68 -5.07 12.17
C VAL A 147 0.46 -5.51 12.95
N GLY A 148 -0.68 -4.90 12.68
CA GLY A 148 -1.90 -5.24 13.39
C GLY A 148 -3.14 -4.89 12.60
N GLY A 149 -4.29 -5.31 13.11
CA GLY A 149 -5.55 -4.86 12.57
C GLY A 149 -6.76 -5.41 13.31
N PHE A 150 -7.92 -4.92 12.89
CA PHE A 150 -9.23 -5.35 13.37
C PHE A 150 -10.01 -6.09 12.28
N SER A 151 -10.69 -7.18 12.65
CA SER A 151 -11.54 -7.97 11.73
C SER A 151 -10.77 -8.34 10.45
N MET A 152 -11.27 -8.01 9.26
CA MET A 152 -10.60 -8.20 7.97
C MET A 152 -9.15 -7.70 7.96
N GLY A 153 -8.87 -6.52 8.53
CA GLY A 153 -7.51 -5.98 8.62
C GLY A 153 -6.62 -6.80 9.55
N GLY A 154 -7.18 -7.32 10.65
CA GLY A 154 -6.45 -8.22 11.54
C GLY A 154 -6.13 -9.56 10.88
N ALA A 155 -7.02 -10.05 10.01
CA ALA A 155 -6.82 -11.32 9.30
C ALA A 155 -5.67 -11.19 8.30
N LEU A 156 -5.65 -10.07 7.58
CA LEU A 156 -4.55 -9.70 6.71
C LEU A 156 -3.24 -9.53 7.50
N ALA A 157 -3.25 -8.83 8.64
CA ALA A 157 -2.06 -8.62 9.47
C ALA A 157 -1.45 -9.96 9.93
N LEU A 158 -2.29 -10.91 10.36
CA LEU A 158 -1.89 -12.26 10.74
C LEU A 158 -1.21 -12.98 9.58
N TYR A 159 -1.88 -13.07 8.43
CA TYR A 159 -1.33 -13.76 7.27
C TYR A 159 -0.05 -13.09 6.77
N ALA A 160 -0.10 -11.81 6.44
CA ALA A 160 1.02 -11.07 5.86
C ALA A 160 2.22 -11.01 6.81
N GLY A 161 2.00 -10.86 8.12
CA GLY A 161 3.08 -10.86 9.10
C GLY A 161 3.76 -12.23 9.25
N LEU A 162 3.00 -13.33 9.14
CA LEU A 162 3.54 -14.70 9.25
C LEU A 162 4.32 -15.14 8.00
N ILE A 163 4.03 -14.56 6.84
CA ILE A 163 4.75 -14.87 5.58
C ILE A 163 5.82 -13.84 5.22
N TYR A 164 6.01 -12.80 6.04
CA TYR A 164 7.05 -11.80 5.79
C TYR A 164 8.44 -12.41 6.02
N ASP A 165 9.43 -11.98 5.23
CA ASP A 165 10.75 -12.62 5.13
C ASP A 165 11.69 -12.29 6.31
N LYS A 166 11.36 -11.29 7.13
CA LYS A 166 12.15 -10.82 8.27
C LYS A 166 11.35 -10.92 9.58
N PRO A 167 12.04 -11.09 10.73
CA PRO A 167 11.36 -11.06 12.02
C PRO A 167 10.72 -9.69 12.26
N LEU A 168 9.44 -9.71 12.64
CA LEU A 168 8.70 -8.54 13.11
C LEU A 168 8.65 -8.52 14.64
N ALA A 169 8.46 -7.33 15.22
CA ALA A 169 8.33 -7.16 16.66
C ALA A 169 7.11 -7.89 17.24
N GLY A 170 6.06 -8.06 16.43
CA GLY A 170 4.82 -8.72 16.81
C GLY A 170 3.70 -8.50 15.81
N ILE A 171 2.64 -9.30 15.97
CA ILE A 171 1.41 -9.21 15.17
C ILE A 171 0.20 -9.07 16.11
N ILE A 172 -0.71 -8.15 15.79
CA ILE A 172 -1.92 -7.89 16.57
C ILE A 172 -3.17 -8.25 15.75
N GLY A 173 -3.91 -9.26 16.16
CA GLY A 173 -5.21 -9.62 15.58
C GLY A 173 -6.36 -9.33 16.54
N LEU A 174 -7.15 -8.28 16.29
CA LEU A 174 -8.33 -7.95 17.11
C LEU A 174 -9.60 -8.48 16.44
N SER A 175 -10.34 -9.34 17.15
CA SER A 175 -11.61 -9.93 16.67
C SER A 175 -11.50 -10.46 15.23
N SER A 176 -10.49 -11.28 15.00
CA SER A 176 -10.12 -11.73 13.66
C SER A 176 -9.88 -13.25 13.61
N PHE A 177 -9.60 -13.76 12.41
CA PHE A 177 -9.24 -15.13 12.11
C PHE A 177 -8.06 -15.15 11.13
N LEU A 178 -7.37 -16.28 11.04
CA LEU A 178 -6.28 -16.47 10.09
C LEU A 178 -6.84 -16.88 8.73
N VAL A 179 -6.55 -16.09 7.68
CA VAL A 179 -6.78 -16.45 6.27
C VAL A 179 -5.61 -17.25 5.71
N GLN A 180 -5.83 -17.98 4.63
CA GLN A 180 -4.83 -18.76 3.88
C GLN A 180 -4.09 -19.77 4.77
N ARG A 181 -4.82 -20.40 5.70
CA ARG A 181 -4.28 -21.29 6.74
C ARG A 181 -3.41 -22.43 6.19
N THR A 182 -3.73 -22.93 5.01
CA THR A 182 -3.02 -24.04 4.34
C THR A 182 -1.77 -23.60 3.59
N LYS A 183 -1.46 -22.29 3.56
CA LYS A 183 -0.32 -21.72 2.83
C LYS A 183 0.74 -21.12 3.75
N LEU A 184 0.56 -21.27 5.07
CA LEU A 184 1.57 -20.83 6.01
C LEU A 184 2.78 -21.78 5.99
N PRO A 185 4.00 -21.25 6.19
CA PRO A 185 5.19 -22.07 6.37
C PRO A 185 5.00 -23.10 7.50
N GLY A 186 5.39 -24.35 7.26
CA GLY A 186 5.35 -25.41 8.27
C GLY A 186 4.00 -26.08 8.50
N VAL A 187 2.96 -25.74 7.72
CA VAL A 187 1.69 -26.46 7.69
C VAL A 187 1.75 -27.47 6.55
N SER A 188 2.13 -28.72 6.85
CA SER A 188 2.16 -29.86 5.93
C SER A 188 1.23 -30.97 6.40
#